data_AF-A0A327KXV0-F1
#
_entry.id   AF-A0A327KXV0-F1
#
_cell.length_a   1.000
_cell.length_b   1.000
_cell.length_c   1.000
_cell.angle_alpha   90.00
_cell.angle_beta   90.00
_cell.angle_gamma   90.00
#
_symmetry.space_group_name_H-M   'P 1'
#
loop_
_entity.id
_entity.type
_entity.pdbx_description
1 polymer ?
#
loop_
_entity_poly.entity_id
_entity_poly.type
_entity_poly.pdbx_seq_one_letter_code
_entity_poly.pdbx_strand_id
1 'polypeptide(L)'
;MQFPRHTLIFMRAAARPGLAEAVAAGVLPQFRRAPLQAWAAAAFTDNDIPGIACRPERTVPNGHVELGVAFPFRHDGSRVRARITVPLGAIADIRSPYEVLAAPRPRDLPFAPVLDALLEAAADHDTRLGVFGSMALQLATRLGYVEAVSDLDLVVRASGDSKA
;
A
#
# COMPACT_ATOMS: atom_id res chain seq x y z
N MET A 1 1.39 14.92 -11.34
CA MET A 1 1.21 13.51 -11.74
C MET A 1 0.17 12.91 -10.81
N GLN A 2 -0.82 12.19 -11.33
CA GLN A 2 -1.84 11.51 -10.51
C GLN A 2 -1.77 10.02 -10.80
N PHE A 3 -1.50 9.22 -9.77
CA PHE A 3 -1.47 7.77 -9.89
C PHE A 3 -2.90 7.20 -9.74
N PRO A 4 -3.22 6.09 -10.42
CA PRO A 4 -4.46 5.37 -10.18
C PRO A 4 -4.63 5.02 -8.70
N ARG A 5 -5.88 4.95 -8.23
CA ARG A 5 -6.16 4.55 -6.85
C ARG A 5 -5.59 3.16 -6.58
N HIS A 6 -5.18 2.93 -5.34
CA HIS A 6 -4.64 1.64 -4.86
C HIS A 6 -3.27 1.24 -5.39
N THR A 7 -2.67 2.04 -6.27
CA THR A 7 -1.27 1.87 -6.68
C THR A 7 -0.34 2.01 -5.48
N LEU A 8 0.57 1.05 -5.33
CA LEU A 8 1.64 1.09 -4.34
C LEU A 8 2.87 1.77 -4.93
N ILE A 9 3.48 2.66 -4.18
CA ILE A 9 4.58 3.53 -4.61
C ILE A 9 5.72 3.34 -3.61
N PHE A 10 6.77 2.68 -4.05
CA PHE A 10 7.93 2.32 -3.24
C PHE A 10 8.99 3.42 -3.30
N MET A 11 9.60 3.71 -2.15
CA MET A 11 10.63 4.72 -2.05
C MET A 11 12.02 4.10 -2.25
N ARG A 12 12.96 4.88 -2.79
CA ARG A 12 14.38 4.51 -2.79
C ARG A 12 14.82 4.25 -1.36
N ALA A 13 15.57 3.17 -1.14
CA ALA A 13 16.05 2.80 0.18
C ALA A 13 16.81 3.96 0.87
N ALA A 14 17.65 4.68 0.11
CA ALA A 14 18.41 5.84 0.58
C ALA A 14 17.56 7.07 0.91
N ALA A 15 16.34 7.18 0.41
CA ALA A 15 15.45 8.31 0.67
C ALA A 15 14.62 8.12 1.95
N ARG A 16 14.37 6.88 2.39
CA ARG A 16 13.47 6.59 3.53
C ARG A 16 13.90 7.27 4.84
N PRO A 17 15.19 7.29 5.26
CA PRO A 17 15.59 7.99 6.47
C PRO A 17 15.27 9.50 6.42
N GLY A 18 15.43 10.14 5.26
CA GLY A 18 15.10 11.55 5.06
C GLY A 18 13.59 11.85 5.05
N LEU A 19 12.74 10.83 4.98
CA LEU A 19 11.28 10.95 5.03
C LEU A 19 10.70 10.58 6.40
N ALA A 20 11.52 10.13 7.36
CA ALA A 20 11.07 9.68 8.67
C ALA A 20 10.31 10.76 9.45
N GLU A 21 10.81 12.01 9.42
CA GLU A 21 10.14 13.15 10.06
C GLU A 21 8.78 13.44 9.42
N ALA A 22 8.71 13.43 8.08
CA ALA A 22 7.46 13.61 7.35
C ALA A 22 6.44 12.53 7.71
N VAL A 23 6.88 11.28 7.88
CA VAL A 23 6.04 10.17 8.36
C VAL A 23 5.53 10.43 9.77
N ALA A 24 6.41 10.77 10.71
CA ALA A 24 6.03 11.04 12.10
C ALA A 24 5.01 12.19 12.20
N ALA A 25 5.24 13.29 11.48
CA ALA A 25 4.32 14.43 11.43
C ALA A 25 3.02 14.12 10.67
N GLY A 26 3.12 13.24 9.68
CA GLY A 26 2.04 12.79 8.80
C GLY A 26 1.09 11.77 9.43
N VAL A 27 1.43 11.17 10.57
CA VAL A 27 0.53 10.27 11.30
C VAL A 27 -0.82 10.96 11.53
N LEU A 28 -1.91 10.24 11.20
CA LEU A 28 -3.26 10.81 11.23
C LEU A 28 -3.67 11.21 12.66
N PRO A 29 -4.52 12.25 12.83
CA PRO A 29 -4.82 12.84 14.15
C PRO A 29 -5.19 11.84 15.25
N GLN A 30 -5.99 10.81 14.94
CA GLN A 30 -6.42 9.78 15.89
C GLN A 30 -5.28 8.90 16.43
N PHE A 31 -4.13 8.90 15.76
CA PHE A 31 -2.93 8.14 16.11
C PHE A 31 -1.78 9.04 16.60
N ARG A 32 -1.96 10.37 16.71
CA ARG A 32 -0.92 11.31 17.18
C ARG A 32 -0.76 11.26 18.69
N ARG A 33 -0.23 10.14 19.17
CA ARG A 33 0.13 9.92 20.56
C ARG A 33 1.41 9.13 20.64
N ALA A 34 2.22 9.39 21.65
CA ALA A 34 3.39 8.56 21.91
C ALA A 34 2.95 7.12 22.24
N PRO A 35 3.68 6.09 21.78
CA PRO A 35 4.89 6.14 20.95
C PRO A 35 4.64 6.01 19.43
N LEU A 36 3.39 6.09 18.96
CA LEU A 36 3.00 5.68 17.59
C LEU A 36 3.70 6.45 16.46
N GLN A 37 3.99 7.74 16.65
CA GLN A 37 4.70 8.54 15.64
C GLN A 37 6.13 8.05 15.44
N ALA A 38 6.83 7.77 16.54
CA ALA A 38 8.19 7.23 16.50
C ALA A 38 8.21 5.83 15.89
N TRP A 39 7.25 4.97 16.25
CA TRP A 39 7.11 3.64 15.66
C TRP A 39 6.80 3.68 14.16
N ALA A 40 5.95 4.60 13.71
CA ALA A 40 5.65 4.78 12.30
C ALA A 40 6.90 5.21 11.50
N ALA A 41 7.66 6.17 12.03
CA ALA A 41 8.90 6.63 11.41
C ALA A 41 9.97 5.53 11.34
N ALA A 42 10.19 4.80 12.43
CA ALA A 42 11.11 3.67 12.47
C ALA A 42 10.68 2.56 11.50
N ALA A 43 9.41 2.13 11.56
CA ALA A 43 8.90 1.09 10.66
C ALA A 43 9.06 1.47 9.18
N PHE A 44 8.79 2.73 8.81
CA PHE A 44 8.99 3.21 7.44
C PHE A 44 10.46 3.24 7.03
N THR A 45 11.35 3.59 7.94
CA THR A 45 12.80 3.66 7.67
C THR A 45 13.39 2.27 7.47
N ASP A 46 12.99 1.33 8.32
CA ASP A 46 13.58 -0.01 8.40
C ASP A 46 12.98 -0.99 7.39
N ASN A 47 11.77 -0.74 6.90
CA ASN A 47 11.04 -1.65 6.02
C ASN A 47 10.65 -0.99 4.70
N ASP A 48 10.45 -1.79 3.65
CA ASP A 48 10.05 -1.28 2.33
C ASP A 48 8.53 -1.04 2.27
N ILE A 49 8.01 -0.22 3.20
CA ILE A 49 6.59 0.12 3.29
C ILE A 49 6.26 1.13 2.17
N PRO A 50 5.38 0.77 1.21
CA PRO A 50 5.03 1.67 0.14
C PRO A 50 4.08 2.78 0.62
N GLY A 51 4.15 3.91 -0.06
CA GLY A 51 3.02 4.82 -0.10
C GLY A 51 1.90 4.26 -0.99
N ILE A 52 0.67 4.65 -0.71
CA ILE A 52 -0.53 4.29 -1.44
C ILE A 52 -1.01 5.56 -2.13
N ALA A 53 -1.19 5.48 -3.45
CA ALA A 53 -1.76 6.56 -4.23
C ALA A 53 -3.11 6.99 -3.65
N CYS A 54 -3.22 8.27 -3.28
CA CYS A 54 -4.44 8.86 -2.77
C CYS A 54 -4.77 10.18 -3.49
N ARG A 55 -6.03 10.61 -3.39
CA ARG A 55 -6.40 11.95 -3.79
C ARG A 55 -5.74 12.95 -2.81
N PRO A 56 -5.01 13.96 -3.31
CA PRO A 56 -4.45 14.98 -2.44
C PRO A 56 -5.54 15.74 -1.70
N GLU A 57 -5.36 15.95 -0.40
CA GLU A 57 -6.24 16.83 0.40
C GLU A 57 -5.79 18.29 0.37
N ARG A 58 -4.55 18.54 -0.04
CA ARG A 58 -3.94 19.87 -0.10
C ARG A 58 -3.21 20.07 -1.41
N THR A 59 -2.89 21.32 -1.72
CA THR A 59 -2.00 21.64 -2.85
C THR A 59 -0.65 20.99 -2.64
N VAL A 60 -0.25 20.13 -3.57
CA VAL A 60 1.04 19.46 -3.56
C VAL A 60 2.05 20.28 -4.37
N PRO A 61 3.25 20.58 -3.85
CA PRO A 61 4.28 21.29 -4.60
C PRO A 61 4.62 20.60 -5.92
N ASN A 62 5.09 21.37 -6.91
CA ASN A 62 5.55 20.78 -8.16
C ASN A 62 6.69 19.78 -7.90
N GLY A 63 6.73 18.70 -8.67
CA GLY A 63 7.69 17.61 -8.47
C GLY A 63 7.45 16.77 -7.21
N HIS A 64 6.31 16.90 -6.53
CA HIS A 64 5.94 16.09 -5.37
C HIS A 64 4.62 15.34 -5.59
N VAL A 65 4.37 14.34 -4.74
CA VAL A 65 3.11 13.61 -4.64
C VAL A 65 2.72 13.42 -3.18
N GLU A 66 1.42 13.46 -2.89
CA GLU A 66 0.88 13.08 -1.58
C GLU A 66 0.48 11.60 -1.57
N LEU A 67 0.90 10.88 -0.53
CA LEU A 67 0.71 9.45 -0.38
C LEU A 67 0.08 9.15 0.98
N GLY A 68 -0.86 8.20 1.01
CA GLY A 68 -1.23 7.52 2.24
C GLY A 68 -0.20 6.46 2.60
N VAL A 69 0.06 6.23 3.88
CA VAL A 69 0.91 5.14 4.35
C VAL A 69 0.15 4.36 5.39
N ALA A 70 0.12 3.04 5.26
CA ALA A 70 -0.49 2.15 6.23
C ALA A 70 0.58 1.24 6.84
N PHE A 71 0.63 1.16 8.17
CA PHE A 71 1.64 0.39 8.89
C PHE A 71 1.12 -0.99 9.26
N PRO A 72 1.98 -2.01 9.45
CA PRO A 72 1.53 -3.37 9.76
C PRO A 72 0.87 -3.49 11.15
N PHE A 73 1.11 -2.52 12.05
CA PHE A 73 0.56 -2.52 13.40
C PHE A 73 -0.73 -1.71 13.55
N ARG A 74 -1.51 -2.08 14.57
CA ARG A 74 -2.78 -1.45 14.92
C ARG A 74 -2.68 -0.73 16.27
N HIS A 75 -3.58 0.21 16.46
CA HIS A 75 -3.84 0.89 17.72
C HIS A 75 -5.35 1.06 17.89
N ASP A 76 -5.91 0.69 19.05
CA ASP A 76 -7.35 0.68 19.33
C ASP A 76 -8.18 0.00 18.21
N GLY A 77 -7.74 -1.18 17.76
CA GLY A 77 -8.39 -1.98 16.69
C GLY A 77 -8.21 -1.42 15.27
N SER A 78 -7.64 -0.23 15.11
CA SER A 78 -7.46 0.43 13.82
C SER A 78 -6.01 0.41 13.37
N ARG A 79 -5.77 0.13 12.08
CA ARG A 79 -4.42 0.20 11.49
C ARG A 79 -3.88 1.62 11.53
N VAL A 80 -2.67 1.78 12.06
CA VAL A 80 -1.98 3.08 12.11
C VAL A 80 -1.70 3.53 10.69
N ARG A 81 -1.99 4.80 10.42
CA ARG A 81 -1.86 5.42 9.11
C ARG A 81 -1.21 6.78 9.20
N ALA A 82 -0.49 7.14 8.15
CA ALA A 82 0.06 8.48 7.94
C ALA A 82 -0.30 8.98 6.54
N ARG A 83 -0.11 10.28 6.33
CA ARG A 83 -0.14 10.91 5.02
C ARG A 83 1.07 11.79 4.87
N ILE A 84 1.82 11.59 3.79
CA ILE A 84 3.11 12.26 3.57
C ILE A 84 3.16 12.86 2.16
N THR A 85 3.90 13.95 2.01
CA THR A 85 4.28 14.49 0.71
C THR A 85 5.72 14.11 0.42
N VAL A 86 5.98 13.50 -0.74
CA VAL A 86 7.31 13.04 -1.12
C VAL A 86 7.71 13.59 -2.49
N PRO A 87 9.01 13.87 -2.73
CA PRO A 87 9.47 14.26 -4.05
C PRO A 87 9.39 13.06 -5.01
N LEU A 88 9.04 13.30 -6.28
CA LEU A 88 9.02 12.26 -7.30
C LEU A 88 10.39 11.60 -7.47
N GLY A 89 11.47 12.36 -7.24
CA GLY A 89 12.85 11.86 -7.22
C GLY A 89 13.17 10.89 -6.07
N ALA A 90 12.28 10.67 -5.10
CA ALA A 90 12.43 9.63 -4.09
C ALA A 90 11.78 8.29 -4.48
N ILE A 91 10.97 8.24 -5.54
CA ILE A 91 10.23 7.03 -5.94
C ILE A 91 11.14 6.06 -6.68
N ALA A 92 11.23 4.82 -6.21
CA ALA A 92 12.00 3.75 -6.82
C ALA A 92 11.17 2.87 -7.76
N ASP A 93 9.95 2.52 -7.34
CA ASP A 93 9.10 1.55 -8.04
C ASP A 93 7.62 1.90 -7.82
N ILE A 94 6.78 1.52 -8.78
CA ILE A 94 5.34 1.79 -8.78
C ILE A 94 4.67 0.49 -9.21
N ARG A 95 3.76 -0.03 -8.38
CA ARG A 95 3.02 -1.27 -8.65
C ARG A 95 1.54 -1.04 -8.60
N SER A 96 0.88 -1.34 -9.70
CA SER A 96 -0.57 -1.42 -9.77
C SER A 96 -1.10 -2.60 -8.94
N PRO A 97 -2.39 -2.59 -8.55
CA PRO A 97 -3.06 -3.73 -7.90
C PRO A 97 -2.86 -5.07 -8.61
N TYR A 98 -2.77 -5.04 -9.94
CA TYR A 98 -2.59 -6.23 -10.78
C TYR A 98 -1.16 -6.77 -10.73
N GLU A 99 -0.16 -5.89 -10.74
CA GLU A 99 1.26 -6.28 -10.62
C GLU A 99 1.56 -6.82 -9.23
N VAL A 100 0.95 -6.25 -8.19
CA VAL A 100 1.04 -6.77 -6.82
C VAL A 100 0.48 -8.19 -6.75
N LEU A 101 -0.68 -8.45 -7.38
CA LEU A 101 -1.29 -9.77 -7.35
C LEU A 101 -0.50 -10.81 -8.16
N ALA A 102 0.10 -10.41 -9.28
CA ALA A 102 0.89 -11.28 -10.15
C ALA A 102 2.26 -11.68 -9.56
N ALA A 103 2.72 -10.99 -8.51
CA ALA A 103 3.99 -11.28 -7.87
C ALA A 103 4.00 -12.63 -7.12
N PRO A 104 5.16 -13.28 -6.94
CA PRO A 104 5.27 -14.51 -6.17
C PRO A 104 4.73 -14.36 -4.75
N ARG A 105 3.77 -15.24 -4.40
CA ARG A 105 3.06 -15.21 -3.13
C ARG A 105 3.79 -16.05 -2.05
N PRO A 106 3.76 -15.63 -0.78
CA PRO A 106 4.17 -16.48 0.34
C PRO A 106 3.32 -17.75 0.41
N ARG A 107 3.92 -18.87 0.85
CA ARG A 107 3.19 -20.15 1.01
C ARG A 107 2.17 -20.12 2.14
N ASP A 108 2.40 -19.27 3.14
CA ASP A 108 1.62 -19.12 4.37
C ASP A 108 0.62 -17.96 4.31
N LEU A 109 0.32 -17.48 3.11
CA LEU A 109 -0.57 -16.34 2.91
C LEU A 109 -2.00 -16.70 3.34
N PRO A 110 -2.58 -16.00 4.33
CA PRO A 110 -4.00 -16.14 4.63
C PRO A 110 -4.81 -15.82 3.38
N PHE A 111 -5.87 -16.58 3.10
CA PHE A 111 -6.67 -16.54 1.86
C PHE A 111 -6.07 -17.19 0.61
N ALA A 112 -4.89 -17.85 0.66
CA ALA A 112 -4.34 -18.49 -0.54
C ALA A 112 -5.35 -19.39 -1.29
N PRO A 113 -6.09 -20.31 -0.64
CA PRO A 113 -7.06 -21.16 -1.37
C PRO A 113 -8.22 -20.37 -1.99
N VAL A 114 -8.72 -19.35 -1.30
CA VAL A 114 -9.82 -18.50 -1.80
C VAL A 114 -9.33 -17.66 -2.98
N LEU A 115 -8.13 -17.10 -2.88
CA LEU A 115 -7.53 -16.33 -3.94
C LEU A 115 -7.24 -17.18 -5.17
N ASP A 116 -6.80 -18.43 -5.00
CA ASP A 116 -6.59 -19.37 -6.10
C ASP A 116 -7.89 -19.66 -6.85
N ALA A 117 -8.97 -19.96 -6.12
CA ALA A 117 -10.29 -20.19 -6.72
C ALA A 117 -10.81 -18.94 -7.48
N LEU A 118 -10.57 -17.74 -6.94
CA LEU A 118 -10.96 -16.49 -7.61
C LEU A 118 -10.13 -16.23 -8.87
N LEU A 119 -8.84 -16.55 -8.86
CA LEU A 119 -7.97 -16.43 -10.03
C LEU A 119 -8.36 -17.41 -11.14
N GLU A 120 -8.72 -18.64 -10.78
CA GLU A 120 -9.23 -19.65 -11.71
C GLU A 120 -10.54 -19.18 -12.35
N ALA A 121 -11.51 -18.77 -11.53
CA ALA A 121 -12.79 -18.23 -12.03
C ALA A 121 -12.60 -16.99 -12.91
N ALA A 122 -11.66 -16.10 -12.58
CA ALA A 122 -11.40 -14.92 -13.39
C ALA A 122 -10.81 -15.28 -14.76
N ALA A 123 -9.97 -16.32 -14.84
CA ALA A 123 -9.45 -16.82 -16.10
C ALA A 123 -10.58 -17.39 -17.00
N ASP A 124 -11.52 -18.13 -16.42
CA ASP A 124 -12.68 -18.69 -17.14
C ASP A 124 -13.62 -17.62 -17.70
N HIS A 125 -13.63 -16.43 -17.09
CA HIS A 125 -14.51 -15.32 -17.45
C HIS A 125 -13.78 -14.15 -18.16
N ASP A 126 -12.57 -14.38 -18.67
CA ASP A 126 -11.73 -13.36 -19.33
C ASP A 126 -11.73 -12.03 -18.56
N THR A 127 -11.45 -12.13 -17.27
CA THR A 127 -11.49 -11.02 -16.32
C THR A 127 -10.15 -10.91 -15.63
N ARG A 128 -9.67 -9.69 -15.45
CA ARG A 128 -8.42 -9.42 -14.75
C ARG A 128 -8.69 -9.00 -13.31
N LEU A 129 -8.06 -9.68 -12.37
CA LEU A 129 -8.09 -9.34 -10.95
C LEU A 129 -6.81 -8.60 -10.53
N GLY A 130 -6.97 -7.58 -9.70
CA GLY A 130 -5.90 -6.97 -8.91
C GLY A 130 -6.30 -6.95 -7.44
N VAL A 131 -5.32 -6.76 -6.55
CA VAL A 131 -5.56 -6.72 -5.11
C VAL A 131 -5.23 -5.36 -4.52
N PHE A 132 -5.99 -4.92 -3.52
CA PHE A 132 -5.64 -3.74 -2.72
C PHE A 132 -5.82 -4.01 -1.23
N GLY A 133 -5.69 -2.97 -0.41
CA GLY A 133 -5.88 -3.09 1.04
C GLY A 133 -4.79 -3.92 1.73
N SER A 134 -5.18 -4.62 2.78
CA SER A 134 -4.27 -5.38 3.66
C SER A 134 -3.50 -6.47 2.91
N MET A 135 -4.19 -7.20 2.03
CA MET A 135 -3.61 -8.29 1.26
C MET A 135 -2.53 -7.78 0.31
N ALA A 136 -2.78 -6.68 -0.41
CA ALA A 136 -1.78 -6.08 -1.28
C ALA A 136 -0.52 -5.63 -0.52
N LEU A 137 -0.71 -5.04 0.67
CA LEU A 137 0.41 -4.63 1.52
C LEU A 137 1.21 -5.84 2.02
N GLN A 138 0.57 -6.92 2.45
CA GLN A 138 1.27 -8.14 2.88
C GLN A 138 2.02 -8.81 1.72
N LEU A 139 1.40 -8.92 0.55
CA LEU A 139 2.04 -9.47 -0.64
C LEU A 139 3.29 -8.68 -1.02
N ALA A 140 3.19 -7.35 -1.00
CA ALA A 140 4.25 -6.48 -1.49
C ALA A 140 5.38 -6.27 -0.46
N THR A 141 5.09 -6.28 0.84
CA THR A 141 6.07 -6.01 1.91
C THR A 141 6.53 -7.24 2.67
N ARG A 142 5.79 -8.36 2.59
CA ARG A 142 5.95 -9.55 3.43
C ARG A 142 5.75 -9.31 4.94
N LEU A 143 5.24 -8.15 5.33
CA LEU A 143 4.86 -7.86 6.71
C LEU A 143 3.44 -8.34 7.00
N GLY A 144 3.13 -8.62 8.26
CA GLY A 144 1.80 -9.09 8.69
C GLY A 144 0.74 -7.98 8.62
N TYR A 145 0.08 -7.83 7.48
CA TYR A 145 -1.06 -6.93 7.31
C TYR A 145 -2.41 -7.66 7.35
N VAL A 146 -2.43 -8.97 7.16
CA VAL A 146 -3.64 -9.79 7.12
C VAL A 146 -3.80 -10.54 8.44
N GLU A 147 -5.01 -10.47 8.99
CA GLU A 147 -5.45 -11.14 10.22
C GLU A 147 -6.67 -12.04 9.91
N ALA A 148 -7.01 -12.96 10.81
CA ALA A 148 -8.13 -13.90 10.60
C ALA A 148 -9.49 -13.23 10.31
N VAL A 149 -9.70 -12.00 10.81
CA VAL A 149 -10.91 -11.20 10.60
C VAL A 149 -10.82 -10.25 9.40
N SER A 150 -9.71 -10.29 8.64
CA SER A 150 -9.55 -9.43 7.48
C SER A 150 -10.48 -9.85 6.34
N ASP A 151 -10.89 -8.88 5.55
CA ASP A 151 -11.51 -9.06 4.25
C ASP A 151 -10.47 -9.16 3.14
N LEU A 152 -10.91 -9.60 1.96
CA LEU A 152 -10.14 -9.63 0.73
C LEU A 152 -10.67 -8.55 -0.23
N ASP A 153 -9.88 -7.51 -0.44
CA ASP A 153 -10.18 -6.41 -1.34
C ASP A 153 -9.63 -6.64 -2.74
N LEU A 154 -10.52 -6.70 -3.75
CA LEU A 154 -10.15 -6.92 -5.15
C LEU A 154 -10.64 -5.80 -6.06
N VAL A 155 -9.82 -5.46 -7.04
CA VAL A 155 -10.25 -4.70 -8.22
C VAL A 155 -10.43 -5.66 -9.39
N VAL A 156 -11.57 -5.53 -10.06
CA VAL A 156 -11.96 -6.37 -11.19
C VAL A 156 -12.00 -5.51 -12.43
N ARG A 157 -11.40 -5.98 -13.52
CA ARG A 157 -11.45 -5.32 -14.84
C ARG A 157 -11.85 -6.34 -15.89
N ALA A 158 -12.86 -6.00 -16.68
CA ALA A 158 -13.23 -6.78 -17.87
C ALA A 158 -12.11 -6.71 -18.92
N SER A 159 -11.79 -7.83 -19.57
CA SER A 159 -10.90 -7.80 -20.73
C SER A 159 -11.53 -6.96 -21.85
N GLY A 160 -10.78 -5.97 -22.35
CA GLY A 160 -11.22 -4.99 -23.36
C GLY A 160 -11.21 -3.53 -22.89
N ASP A 161 -11.12 -3.27 -21.58
CA ASP A 161 -11.07 -1.91 -21.05
C ASP A 161 -9.62 -1.38 -21.00
N SER A 162 -9.16 -0.85 -22.14
CA SER A 162 -7.77 -0.44 -22.43
C SER A 162 -7.31 0.86 -21.77
N LYS A 163 -8.01 1.39 -20.75
CA LYS A 163 -7.53 2.61 -20.09
C LYS A 163 -6.39 2.29 -19.12
N ALA A 164 -5.19 2.51 -19.63
CA ALA A 164 -3.92 2.68 -18.90
C ALA A 164 -3.93 4.00 -18.10
#